data_AF-A0A241XRV1-F1
#
_entry.id   AF-A0A241XRV1-F1
#
_cell.length_a   1.000
_cell.length_b   1.000
_cell.length_c   1.000
_cell.angle_alpha   90.00
_cell.angle_beta   90.00
_cell.angle_gamma   90.00
#
_symmetry.space_group_name_H-M   'P 1'
#
loop_
_entity.id
_entity.type
_entity.pdbx_description
1 polymer ?
#
loop_
_entity_poly.entity_id
_entity_poly.type
_entity_poly.pdbx_seq_one_letter_code
_entity_poly.pdbx_strand_id
1 'polypeptide(L)'
;MQTTVEATQALKDSGFKFPHELGLFRHPMLNDEGNTVDPVTLGFTIIGTGGGCEALELAVGEFLIWITADDGCSTPAEAEWAESLIGIYRAADREEVAMLTGLQWLEVVGSLVNSIPTDQDLDNKTLAELSAWYVDRVGYDPLKDDPDLDPDTFRADCKEYALIERCGGLDSDAYRMIEASRQDSNDQ
;
A
#
# COMPACT_ATOMS: atom_id res chain seq x y z
N MET A 1 -11.38 8.07 7.00
CA MET A 1 -10.09 7.51 6.57
C MET A 1 -9.36 8.56 5.78
N GLN A 2 -8.05 8.73 5.99
CA GLN A 2 -7.26 9.72 5.26
C GLN A 2 -7.08 9.30 3.79
N THR A 3 -6.79 10.26 2.93
CA THR A 3 -6.26 9.96 1.59
C THR A 3 -4.78 9.57 1.67
N THR A 4 -4.27 8.85 0.66
CA THR A 4 -2.84 8.52 0.54
C THR A 4 -1.95 9.76 0.60
N VAL A 5 -2.38 10.88 0.02
CA VAL A 5 -1.65 12.15 0.02
C VAL A 5 -1.58 12.76 1.41
N GLU A 6 -2.71 12.84 2.12
CA GLU A 6 -2.76 13.37 3.49
C GLU A 6 -1.92 12.54 4.44
N ALA A 7 -2.03 11.21 4.37
CA ALA A 7 -1.24 10.30 5.19
C ALA A 7 0.26 10.39 4.88
N THR A 8 0.63 10.46 3.60
CA THR A 8 2.02 10.68 3.17
C THR A 8 2.59 11.96 3.77
N GLN A 9 1.83 13.05 3.73
CA GLN A 9 2.26 14.34 4.27
C GLN A 9 2.37 14.29 5.80
N ALA A 10 1.40 13.70 6.50
CA ALA A 10 1.41 13.53 7.95
C ALA A 10 2.60 12.69 8.43
N LEU A 11 2.93 11.60 7.73
CA LEU A 11 4.10 10.77 8.03
C LEU A 11 5.41 11.56 7.84
N LYS A 12 5.53 12.35 6.77
CA LYS A 12 6.70 13.23 6.55
C LYS A 12 6.83 14.28 7.66
N ASP A 13 5.74 14.96 7.99
CA ASP A 13 5.72 16.06 8.96
C ASP A 13 5.97 15.56 10.40
N SER A 14 5.52 14.35 10.70
CA SER A 14 5.82 13.70 11.99
C SER A 14 7.28 13.23 12.13
N GLY A 15 8.00 13.14 11.01
CA GLY A 15 9.36 12.60 10.96
C GLY A 15 9.42 11.07 10.93
N PHE A 16 8.30 10.39 10.64
CA PHE A 16 8.28 8.94 10.49
C PHE A 16 9.19 8.51 9.34
N LYS A 17 10.01 7.49 9.59
CA LYS A 17 10.90 6.88 8.60
C LYS A 17 10.57 5.42 8.48
N PHE A 18 10.37 4.96 7.26
CA PHE A 18 10.21 3.53 7.00
C PHE A 18 11.50 2.79 7.39
N PRO A 19 11.43 1.83 8.31
CA PRO A 19 12.60 1.11 8.78
C PRO A 19 13.03 0.12 7.70
N HIS A 20 13.98 0.53 6.87
CA HIS A 20 14.54 -0.29 5.79
C HIS A 20 15.09 -1.63 6.32
N GLU A 21 15.62 -1.63 7.54
CA GLU A 21 16.13 -2.82 8.23
C GLU A 21 15.05 -3.83 8.62
N LEU A 22 13.78 -3.42 8.70
CA LEU A 22 12.66 -4.32 9.02
C LEU A 22 11.98 -4.90 7.79
N GLY A 23 12.49 -4.62 6.58
CA GLY A 23 11.90 -5.15 5.35
C GLY A 23 10.50 -4.60 5.05
N LEU A 24 10.09 -3.49 5.68
CA LEU A 24 8.79 -2.85 5.45
C LEU A 24 8.77 -2.05 4.15
N PHE A 25 9.20 -2.69 3.06
CA PHE A 25 9.21 -2.18 1.69
C PHE A 25 7.85 -2.35 0.99
N ARG A 26 6.90 -3.06 1.64
CA ARG A 26 5.51 -3.26 1.20
C ARG A 26 4.55 -3.18 2.41
N HIS A 27 3.52 -4.02 2.41
CA HIS A 27 2.57 -4.20 3.50
C HIS A 27 3.14 -5.11 4.59
N PRO A 28 2.85 -4.89 5.89
CA PRO A 28 3.41 -5.73 6.96
C PRO A 28 2.87 -7.17 7.01
N MET A 29 1.85 -7.49 6.21
CA MET A 29 1.35 -8.86 6.00
C MET A 29 1.85 -9.47 4.69
N LEU A 30 2.79 -8.83 3.99
CA LEU A 30 3.38 -9.31 2.75
C LEU A 30 4.90 -9.41 2.89
N ASN A 31 5.50 -10.42 2.29
CA ASN A 31 6.95 -10.48 2.12
C ASN A 31 7.43 -9.67 0.90
N ASP A 32 8.73 -9.65 0.65
CA ASP A 32 9.33 -8.89 -0.47
C ASP A 32 8.82 -9.33 -1.86
N GLU A 33 8.38 -10.58 -1.98
CA GLU A 33 7.83 -11.19 -3.20
C GLU A 33 6.32 -10.94 -3.34
N GLY A 34 5.67 -10.34 -2.35
CA GLY A 34 4.22 -10.08 -2.37
C GLY A 34 3.36 -11.25 -1.92
N ASN A 35 3.94 -12.24 -1.25
CA ASN A 35 3.21 -13.38 -0.69
C ASN A 35 2.78 -13.06 0.74
N THR A 36 1.60 -13.55 1.15
CA THR A 36 1.09 -13.32 2.50
C THR A 36 1.99 -13.98 3.54
N VAL A 37 2.20 -13.27 4.65
CA VAL A 37 2.95 -13.77 5.81
C VAL A 37 2.28 -13.33 7.10
N ASP A 38 2.42 -14.15 8.14
CA ASP A 38 2.00 -13.79 9.48
C ASP A 38 2.90 -12.66 10.03
N PRO A 39 2.35 -11.46 10.34
CA PRO A 39 3.14 -10.34 10.86
C PRO A 39 3.88 -10.66 12.17
N VAL A 40 3.42 -11.65 12.96
CA VAL A 40 4.12 -12.08 14.17
C VAL A 40 5.52 -12.60 13.84
N THR A 41 5.69 -13.23 12.67
CA THR A 41 7.01 -13.67 12.19
C THR A 41 7.94 -12.51 11.85
N LEU A 42 7.38 -11.32 11.64
CA LEU A 42 8.09 -10.06 11.38
C LEU A 42 8.26 -9.21 12.65
N GLY A 43 7.94 -9.76 13.82
CA GLY A 43 8.13 -9.11 15.12
C GLY A 43 6.92 -8.33 15.63
N PHE A 44 5.76 -8.39 14.96
CA PHE A 44 4.52 -7.87 15.52
C PHE A 44 4.08 -8.70 16.73
N THR A 45 3.39 -8.05 17.65
CA THR A 45 2.82 -8.69 18.84
C THR A 45 1.33 -8.37 18.94
N ILE A 46 0.53 -9.35 19.38
CA ILE A 46 -0.91 -9.10 19.61
C ILE A 46 -1.06 -8.34 20.93
N ILE A 47 -1.75 -7.20 20.88
CA ILE A 47 -2.06 -6.36 22.03
C ILE A 47 -3.57 -6.17 22.17
N GLY A 48 -4.04 -5.99 23.40
CA GLY A 48 -5.40 -5.52 23.66
C GLY A 48 -5.48 -4.01 23.53
N THR A 49 -6.38 -3.50 22.68
CA THR A 49 -6.64 -2.06 22.52
C THR A 49 -7.75 -1.55 23.44
N GLY A 50 -8.47 -2.47 24.10
CA GLY A 50 -9.56 -2.18 25.03
C GLY A 50 -10.91 -2.66 24.50
N GLY A 51 -11.94 -2.77 25.37
CA GLY A 51 -13.29 -3.17 24.93
C GLY A 51 -13.42 -4.60 24.38
N GLY A 52 -12.39 -5.45 24.56
CA GLY A 52 -12.33 -6.78 23.95
C GLY A 52 -11.69 -6.80 22.57
N CYS A 53 -11.19 -5.65 22.07
CA CYS A 53 -10.53 -5.54 20.79
C CYS A 53 -9.02 -5.80 20.88
N GLU A 54 -8.47 -6.28 19.76
CA GLU A 54 -7.07 -6.64 19.60
C GLU A 54 -6.46 -5.98 18.35
N ALA A 55 -5.15 -5.75 18.38
CA ALA A 55 -4.37 -5.28 17.25
C ALA A 55 -3.00 -5.96 17.23
N LEU A 56 -2.40 -6.05 16.05
CA LEU A 56 -0.98 -6.38 15.89
C LEU A 56 -0.16 -5.10 16.03
N GLU A 57 0.74 -5.02 17.01
CA GLU A 57 1.61 -3.87 17.27
C GLU A 57 3.07 -4.20 16.95
N LEU A 58 3.73 -3.28 16.25
CA LEU A 58 5.18 -3.23 16.09
C LEU A 58 5.71 -1.86 16.51
N ALA A 59 6.70 -1.85 17.41
CA ALA A 59 7.40 -0.63 17.80
C ALA A 59 8.50 -0.28 16.78
N VAL A 60 8.50 0.96 16.29
CA VAL A 60 9.48 1.47 15.32
C VAL A 60 9.99 2.83 15.79
N GLY A 61 11.12 2.83 16.50
CA GLY A 61 11.70 4.03 17.07
C GLY A 61 10.75 4.72 18.05
N GLU A 62 10.34 5.96 17.74
CA GLU A 62 9.37 6.75 18.52
C GLU A 62 7.91 6.52 18.10
N PHE A 63 7.65 5.53 17.24
CA PHE A 63 6.33 5.24 16.68
C PHE A 63 5.89 3.81 16.96
N LEU A 64 4.60 3.57 16.80
CA LEU A 64 3.95 2.27 16.83
C LEU A 64 3.20 2.08 15.51
N ILE A 65 3.31 0.89 14.92
CA ILE A 65 2.48 0.46 13.79
C ILE A 65 1.45 -0.51 14.35
N TRP A 66 0.18 -0.20 14.21
CA TRP A 66 -0.92 -1.06 14.59
C TRP A 66 -1.65 -1.56 13.36
N ILE A 67 -2.00 -2.85 13.35
CA ILE A 67 -2.77 -3.49 12.29
C ILE A 67 -3.99 -4.18 12.89
N THR A 68 -5.15 -3.90 12.32
CA THR A 68 -6.42 -4.58 12.64
C THR A 68 -7.11 -5.01 11.35
N ALA A 69 -8.14 -5.84 11.47
CA ALA A 69 -9.15 -5.97 10.43
C ALA A 69 -9.84 -4.63 10.14
N ASP A 70 -10.68 -4.60 9.11
CA ASP A 70 -11.44 -3.43 8.66
C ASP A 70 -12.39 -2.87 9.74
N ASP A 71 -12.80 -3.73 10.70
CA ASP A 71 -13.64 -3.39 11.84
C ASP A 71 -12.93 -2.64 12.98
N GLY A 72 -11.59 -2.58 12.93
CA GLY A 72 -10.78 -1.94 13.97
C GLY A 72 -10.71 -2.68 15.31
N CYS A 73 -11.21 -3.92 15.38
CA CYS A 73 -11.40 -4.64 16.64
C CYS A 73 -10.74 -6.02 16.69
N SER A 74 -10.39 -6.61 15.56
CA SER A 74 -9.74 -7.92 15.50
C SER A 74 -8.41 -7.89 14.76
N THR A 75 -7.58 -8.91 14.95
CA THR A 75 -6.41 -9.12 14.08
C THR A 75 -6.89 -9.57 12.69
N PRO A 76 -6.35 -9.01 11.59
CA PRO A 76 -6.81 -9.34 10.24
C PRO A 76 -6.46 -10.79 9.88
N ALA A 77 -7.34 -11.44 9.11
CA ALA A 77 -7.01 -12.68 8.42
C ALA A 77 -6.05 -12.41 7.24
N GLU A 78 -5.30 -13.42 6.79
CA GLU A 78 -4.37 -13.28 5.65
C GLU A 78 -5.08 -12.76 4.39
N ALA A 79 -6.33 -13.20 4.17
CA ALA A 79 -7.16 -12.79 3.03
C ALA A 79 -7.56 -11.31 3.06
N GLU A 80 -7.51 -10.67 4.24
CA GLU A 80 -8.04 -9.34 4.50
C GLU A 80 -6.96 -8.26 4.46
N TRP A 81 -5.72 -8.59 4.09
CA TRP A 81 -4.60 -7.65 4.18
C TRP A 81 -4.89 -6.33 3.43
N ALA A 82 -5.56 -6.38 2.27
CA ALA A 82 -5.85 -5.21 1.46
C ALA A 82 -6.81 -4.21 2.15
N GLU A 83 -7.73 -4.75 2.96
CA GLU A 83 -8.78 -4.00 3.66
C GLU A 83 -8.42 -3.72 5.13
N SER A 84 -7.38 -4.39 5.64
CA SER A 84 -6.87 -4.18 6.99
C SER A 84 -6.60 -2.70 7.26
N LEU A 85 -6.81 -2.27 8.51
CA LEU A 85 -6.48 -0.91 8.92
C LEU A 85 -5.07 -0.88 9.49
N ILE A 86 -4.27 0.05 8.97
CA ILE A 86 -2.93 0.34 9.45
C ILE A 86 -2.90 1.73 10.06
N GLY A 87 -2.71 1.75 11.38
CA GLY A 87 -2.53 2.97 12.15
C GLY A 87 -1.07 3.20 12.50
N ILE A 88 -0.61 4.44 12.36
CA ILE A 88 0.70 4.89 12.82
C ILE A 88 0.49 5.86 13.97
N TYR A 89 1.08 5.53 15.10
CA TYR A 89 0.90 6.26 16.36
C TYR A 89 2.24 6.71 16.92
N ARG A 90 2.26 7.82 17.66
CA ARG A 90 3.40 8.18 18.50
C ARG A 90 3.48 7.24 19.69
N ALA A 91 4.66 6.70 19.99
CA ALA A 91 4.83 5.74 21.09
C ALA A 91 4.65 6.39 22.47
N ALA A 92 4.90 7.69 22.60
CA ALA A 92 4.88 8.40 23.88
C ALA A 92 3.46 8.54 24.48
N ASP A 93 2.46 8.76 23.63
CA ASP A 93 1.09 9.11 24.03
C ASP A 93 0.00 8.41 23.21
N ARG A 94 0.39 7.60 22.21
CA ARG A 94 -0.52 6.95 21.25
C ARG A 94 -1.37 7.94 20.46
N GLU A 95 -0.86 9.15 20.23
CA GLU A 95 -1.47 10.08 19.28
C GLU A 95 -1.40 9.51 17.86
N GLU A 96 -2.54 9.48 17.17
CA GLU A 96 -2.62 9.04 15.77
C GLU A 96 -1.90 10.04 14.86
N VAL A 97 -0.97 9.52 14.06
CA VAL A 97 -0.28 10.24 12.99
C VAL A 97 -0.98 10.00 11.66
N ALA A 98 -1.27 8.73 11.36
CA ALA A 98 -1.95 8.34 10.14
C ALA A 98 -2.80 7.08 10.34
N MET A 99 -3.85 6.95 9.53
CA MET A 99 -4.72 5.78 9.45
C MET A 99 -5.08 5.48 8.00
N LEU A 100 -4.72 4.27 7.55
CA LEU A 100 -4.74 3.84 6.15
C LEU A 100 -5.41 2.46 6.02
N THR A 101 -6.00 2.15 4.87
CA THR A 101 -6.20 0.74 4.50
C THR A 101 -4.88 0.08 4.10
N GLY A 102 -4.85 -1.25 4.03
CA GLY A 102 -3.71 -1.99 3.50
C GLY A 102 -3.30 -1.58 2.09
N LEU A 103 -4.27 -1.31 1.20
CA LEU A 103 -3.99 -0.78 -0.15
C LEU A 103 -3.38 0.62 -0.12
N GLN A 104 -3.92 1.52 0.71
CA GLN A 104 -3.36 2.86 0.84
C GLN A 104 -1.95 2.82 1.43
N TRP A 105 -1.71 1.97 2.42
CA TRP A 105 -0.37 1.73 2.95
C TRP A 105 0.59 1.27 1.86
N LEU A 106 0.19 0.28 1.06
CA LEU A 106 1.00 -0.25 -0.04
C LEU A 106 1.38 0.85 -1.04
N GLU A 107 0.46 1.76 -1.33
CA GLU A 107 0.68 2.93 -2.18
C GLU A 107 1.65 3.95 -1.54
N VAL A 108 1.44 4.31 -0.26
CA VAL A 108 2.32 5.22 0.49
C VAL A 108 3.75 4.67 0.53
N VAL A 109 3.92 3.40 0.88
CA VAL A 109 5.25 2.75 0.94
C VAL A 109 5.88 2.67 -0.44
N GLY A 110 5.11 2.29 -1.47
CA GLY A 110 5.58 2.25 -2.86
C GLY A 110 6.16 3.59 -3.30
N SER A 111 5.47 4.69 -2.98
CA SER A 111 5.92 6.05 -3.30
C SER A 111 7.16 6.46 -2.51
N LEU A 112 7.14 6.26 -1.19
CA LEU A 112 8.19 6.80 -0.31
C LEU A 112 9.47 5.97 -0.29
N VAL A 113 9.38 4.67 -0.59
CA VAL A 113 10.50 3.74 -0.45
C VAL A 113 10.96 3.21 -1.81
N ASN A 114 10.03 2.89 -2.71
CA ASN A 114 10.35 2.22 -3.98
C ASN A 114 10.33 3.16 -5.19
N SER A 115 10.06 4.46 -4.97
CA SER A 115 9.89 5.46 -6.03
C SER A 115 8.84 5.06 -7.08
N ILE A 116 7.83 4.29 -6.67
CA ILE A 116 6.67 3.94 -7.50
C ILE A 116 5.62 5.02 -7.28
N PRO A 117 5.21 5.80 -8.31
CA PRO A 117 4.27 6.90 -8.13
C PRO A 117 2.96 6.44 -7.49
N THR A 118 2.27 7.31 -6.75
CA THR A 118 0.87 7.07 -6.33
C THR A 118 -0.08 7.18 -7.53
N ASP A 119 -1.31 6.69 -7.39
CA ASP A 119 -2.36 6.84 -8.41
C ASP A 119 -2.68 8.31 -8.64
N GLN A 120 -2.67 9.12 -7.56
CA GLN A 120 -2.83 10.56 -7.66
C GLN A 120 -1.66 11.24 -8.39
N ASP A 121 -0.42 10.75 -8.21
CA ASP A 121 0.74 11.23 -8.98
C ASP A 121 0.57 10.91 -10.47
N LEU A 122 0.04 9.73 -10.81
CA LEU A 122 -0.25 9.34 -12.19
C LEU A 122 -1.38 10.17 -12.79
N ASP A 123 -2.42 10.50 -12.01
CA ASP A 123 -3.50 11.41 -12.43
C ASP A 123 -3.01 12.82 -12.74
N ASN A 124 -2.01 13.29 -12.01
CA ASN A 124 -1.45 14.63 -12.18
C ASN A 124 -0.41 14.71 -13.32
N LYS A 125 0.06 13.58 -13.84
CA LYS A 125 1.01 13.56 -14.97
C LYS A 125 0.31 13.91 -16.27
N THR A 126 0.99 14.72 -17.08
CA THR A 126 0.66 14.89 -18.49
C THR A 126 0.85 13.59 -19.24
N LEU A 127 0.22 13.46 -20.41
CA LEU A 127 0.35 12.27 -21.25
C LEU A 127 1.81 11.98 -21.66
N ALA A 128 2.60 13.03 -21.89
CA ALA A 128 4.03 12.90 -22.19
C ALA A 128 4.84 12.37 -20.99
N GLU A 129 4.50 12.79 -19.77
CA GLU A 129 5.14 12.30 -18.55
C GLU A 129 4.73 10.85 -18.23
N LEU A 130 3.47 10.47 -18.48
CA LEU A 130 3.02 9.09 -18.37
C LEU A 130 3.76 8.18 -19.35
N SER A 131 3.85 8.59 -20.62
CA SER A 131 4.61 7.85 -21.64
C SER A 131 6.09 7.72 -21.26
N ALA A 132 6.74 8.81 -20.84
CA ALA A 132 8.13 8.76 -20.41
C ALA A 132 8.34 7.81 -19.21
N TRP A 133 7.44 7.83 -18.23
CA TRP A 133 7.47 6.91 -17.09
C TRP A 133 7.25 5.45 -17.52
N TYR A 134 6.26 5.19 -18.36
CA TYR A 134 5.93 3.83 -18.82
C TYR A 134 7.08 3.24 -19.65
N VAL A 135 7.74 4.05 -20.50
CA VAL A 135 8.93 3.63 -21.24
C VAL A 135 10.10 3.27 -20.32
N ASP A 136 10.34 4.07 -19.27
CA ASP A 136 11.40 3.82 -18.30
C ASP A 136 11.18 2.48 -17.56
N ARG A 137 9.93 2.15 -17.24
CA ARG A 137 9.56 0.95 -16.48
C ARG A 137 9.39 -0.31 -17.33
N VAL A 138 8.69 -0.19 -18.46
CA VAL A 138 8.25 -1.32 -19.28
C VAL A 138 9.11 -1.49 -20.53
N GLY A 139 9.80 -0.43 -20.97
CA GLY A 139 10.73 -0.47 -22.11
C GLY A 139 10.11 -0.20 -23.49
N TYR A 140 8.82 0.13 -23.56
CA TYR A 140 8.15 0.55 -24.80
C TYR A 140 7.10 1.64 -24.55
N ASP A 141 6.64 2.29 -25.63
CA ASP A 141 5.72 3.44 -25.59
C ASP A 141 4.40 3.07 -26.28
N PRO A 142 3.32 2.76 -25.52
CA PRO A 142 2.04 2.38 -26.11
C PRO A 142 1.47 3.42 -27.08
N LEU A 143 1.73 4.71 -26.85
CA LEU A 143 1.26 5.80 -27.71
C LEU A 143 2.02 5.91 -29.03
N LYS A 144 3.20 5.29 -29.15
CA LYS A 144 3.89 5.17 -30.45
C LYS A 144 3.32 4.03 -31.29
N ASP A 145 2.94 2.95 -30.62
CA ASP A 145 2.40 1.76 -31.28
C ASP A 145 0.93 1.97 -31.65
N ASP A 146 0.18 2.68 -30.81
CA ASP A 146 -1.20 3.12 -31.05
C ASP A 146 -1.36 4.62 -30.70
N PRO A 147 -1.17 5.53 -31.68
CA PRO A 147 -1.34 6.97 -31.46
C PRO A 147 -2.77 7.41 -31.16
N ASP A 148 -3.76 6.55 -31.44
CA ASP A 148 -5.18 6.82 -31.20
C ASP A 148 -5.65 6.24 -29.84
N LEU A 149 -4.74 5.65 -29.06
CA LEU A 149 -5.02 5.13 -27.72
C LEU A 149 -5.61 6.24 -26.84
N ASP A 150 -6.74 5.93 -26.23
CA ASP A 150 -7.45 6.84 -25.35
C ASP A 150 -6.58 7.20 -24.12
N PRO A 151 -6.38 8.50 -23.80
CA PRO A 151 -5.53 8.91 -22.69
C PRO A 151 -5.96 8.39 -21.32
N ASP A 152 -7.26 8.20 -21.09
CA ASP A 152 -7.76 7.70 -19.81
C ASP A 152 -7.50 6.20 -19.68
N THR A 153 -7.63 5.46 -20.78
CA THR A 153 -7.24 4.05 -20.88
C THR A 153 -5.74 3.87 -20.62
N PHE A 154 -4.88 4.64 -21.29
CA PHE A 154 -3.43 4.56 -21.06
C PHE A 154 -3.04 4.93 -19.62
N ARG A 155 -3.74 5.90 -19.01
CA ARG A 155 -3.53 6.23 -17.60
C ARG A 155 -3.95 5.08 -16.68
N ALA A 156 -5.06 4.40 -16.98
CA ALA A 156 -5.49 3.22 -16.24
C ALA A 156 -4.43 2.11 -16.33
N ASP A 157 -3.86 1.86 -17.52
CA ASP A 157 -2.78 0.89 -17.70
C ASP A 157 -1.53 1.26 -16.88
N CYS A 158 -1.17 2.54 -16.81
CA CYS A 158 -0.07 3.00 -15.97
C CYS A 158 -0.33 2.74 -14.48
N LYS A 159 -1.57 2.97 -14.01
CA LYS A 159 -1.97 2.69 -12.62
C LYS A 159 -1.92 1.20 -12.32
N GLU A 160 -2.38 0.37 -13.26
CA GLU A 160 -2.34 -1.08 -13.10
C GLU A 160 -0.90 -1.60 -13.02
N TYR A 161 -0.02 -1.10 -13.89
CA TYR A 161 1.40 -1.45 -13.83
C TYR A 161 2.04 -1.02 -12.49
N ALA A 162 1.74 0.19 -12.01
CA ALA A 162 2.23 0.66 -10.71
C ALA A 162 1.71 -0.23 -9.56
N LEU A 163 0.45 -0.66 -9.61
CA LEU A 163 -0.11 -1.60 -8.64
C LEU A 163 0.64 -2.95 -8.67
N ILE A 164 0.88 -3.50 -9.86
CA ILE A 164 1.66 -4.74 -10.03
C ILE A 164 3.05 -4.62 -9.38
N GLU A 165 3.78 -3.53 -9.64
CA GLU A 165 5.09 -3.29 -9.02
C GLU A 165 4.98 -3.20 -7.49
N ARG A 166 3.98 -2.48 -6.98
CA ARG A 166 3.72 -2.35 -5.52
C ARG A 166 3.36 -3.68 -4.87
N CYS A 167 2.66 -4.57 -5.56
CA CYS A 167 2.33 -5.91 -5.06
C CYS A 167 3.52 -6.87 -5.09
N GLY A 168 4.50 -6.66 -5.97
CA GLY A 168 5.67 -7.54 -6.09
C GLY A 168 5.74 -8.31 -7.40
N GLY A 169 4.91 -7.93 -8.35
CA GLY A 169 4.83 -8.52 -9.67
C GLY A 169 3.48 -9.19 -9.90
N LEU A 170 3.24 -9.51 -11.17
CA LEU A 170 1.97 -10.06 -11.66
C LEU A 170 1.62 -11.41 -11.02
N ASP A 171 2.65 -12.18 -10.66
CA ASP A 171 2.53 -13.51 -10.08
C ASP A 171 2.45 -13.52 -8.55
N SER A 172 2.53 -12.34 -7.90
CA SER A 172 2.41 -12.22 -6.44
C SER A 172 1.01 -12.60 -5.96
N ASP A 173 0.92 -13.21 -4.78
CA ASP A 173 -0.37 -13.51 -4.16
C ASP A 173 -1.15 -12.21 -3.91
N ALA A 174 -0.48 -11.14 -3.48
CA ALA A 174 -1.09 -9.83 -3.28
C ALA A 174 -1.84 -9.32 -4.51
N TYR A 175 -1.22 -9.35 -5.70
CA TYR A 175 -1.88 -8.91 -6.92
C TYR A 175 -3.05 -9.83 -7.30
N ARG A 176 -2.86 -11.15 -7.21
CA ARG A 176 -3.91 -12.14 -7.53
C ARG A 176 -5.13 -12.00 -6.62
N MET A 177 -4.93 -11.67 -5.35
CA MET A 177 -6.03 -11.46 -4.39
C MET A 177 -6.85 -10.21 -4.73
N ILE A 178 -6.19 -9.12 -5.15
CA ILE A 178 -6.88 -7.90 -5.62
C ILE A 178 -7.69 -8.20 -6.88
N GLU A 179 -7.12 -8.95 -7.82
CA GLU A 179 -7.84 -9.34 -9.03
C GLU A 179 -9.05 -10.24 -8.73
N ALA A 180 -8.91 -11.18 -7.79
CA ALA A 180 -10.02 -12.02 -7.36
C ALA A 180 -11.17 -11.18 -6.76
N SER A 181 -10.87 -10.20 -5.89
CA SER A 181 -11.90 -9.35 -5.28
C SER A 181 -12.62 -8.45 -6.29
N ARG A 182 -11.89 -7.97 -7.32
CA ARG A 182 -12.47 -7.22 -8.45
C ARG A 182 -13.41 -8.09 -9.29
N GLN A 183 -13.11 -9.37 -9.49
CA GLN A 183 -13.97 -10.31 -10.21
C GLN A 183 -15.26 -10.60 -9.42
N ASP A 184 -15.14 -10.89 -8.13
CA ASP A 184 -16.29 -11.16 -7.25
C ASP A 184 -17.24 -9.96 -7.14
N SER A 185 -16.72 -8.74 -7.24
CA SER A 185 -17.51 -7.49 -7.23
C SER A 185 -18.28 -7.25 -8.54
N ASN A 186 -17.80 -7.79 -9.67
CA ASN A 186 -18.47 -7.65 -10.97
C ASN A 186 -19.57 -8.70 -11.20
N ASP A 187 -19.59 -9.76 -10.39
CA ASP A 187 -20.58 -10.84 -10.44
C ASP A 187 -21.79 -10.61 -9.50
N GLN A 188 -21.84 -9.48 -8.79
CA GLN A 188 -22.96 -9.04 -7.92
C GLN A 188 -23.83 -7.96 -8.57
#